data_AF-A0A073JJV9-F1
#
_entry.id   AF-A0A073JJV9-F1
#
_cell.length_a   1.000
_cell.length_b   1.000
_cell.length_c   1.000
_cell.angle_alpha   90.00
_cell.angle_beta   90.00
_cell.angle_gamma   90.00
#
_symmetry.space_group_name_H-M   'P 1'
#
loop_
_entity.id
_entity.type
_entity.pdbx_description
1 polymer ?
#
loop_
_entity_poly.entity_id
_entity_poly.type
_entity_poly.pdbx_seq_one_letter_code
_entity_poly.pdbx_strand_id
1 'polypeptide(L)'
;KKEAGQLTLVHHYRVYERVANQIINRHDFLSVGHQGRLEARLSDYLDRHYKLAGQTIFLASDAGPGYEPAKLLSLVPQGAHGEYFLDRYHCLQKIEHTLGRHNE
;
A
#
# COMPACT_ATOMS: atom_id res chain seq x y z
N LYS A 1 -29.93 19.59 16.72
CA LYS A 1 -29.52 18.34 16.04
C LYS A 1 -28.14 18.59 15.45
N LYS A 2 -27.07 17.96 15.97
CA LYS A 2 -25.76 18.01 15.31
C LYS A 2 -25.90 17.25 13.99
N GLU A 3 -25.59 17.90 12.86
CA GLU A 3 -25.48 17.21 11.59
C GLU A 3 -24.46 16.09 11.74
N ALA A 4 -24.87 14.85 11.40
CA ALA A 4 -23.95 13.74 11.34
C ALA A 4 -22.96 14.04 10.22
N GLY A 5 -21.70 14.28 10.56
CA GLY A 5 -20.65 14.54 9.57
C GLY A 5 -20.61 13.41 8.54
N GLN A 6 -20.67 13.76 7.27
CA GLN A 6 -20.64 12.77 6.19
C GLN A 6 -19.24 12.15 6.11
N LEU A 7 -19.15 10.84 6.33
CA LEU A 7 -17.93 10.09 6.11
C LEU A 7 -17.59 10.09 4.63
N THR A 8 -16.37 10.53 4.31
CA THR A 8 -15.86 10.61 2.94
C THR A 8 -14.67 9.67 2.80
N LEU A 9 -14.73 8.77 1.81
CA LEU A 9 -13.64 7.84 1.53
C LEU A 9 -12.53 8.57 0.76
N VAL A 10 -11.31 8.51 1.30
CA VAL A 10 -10.10 9.07 0.69
C VAL A 10 -9.14 7.94 0.37
N HIS A 11 -8.68 7.91 -0.87
CA HIS A 11 -7.63 7.00 -1.31
C HIS A 11 -6.30 7.75 -1.34
N HIS A 12 -5.27 7.15 -0.74
CA HIS A 12 -3.94 7.73 -0.65
C HIS A 12 -2.89 6.67 -1.01
N TYR A 13 -2.12 6.94 -2.05
CA TYR A 13 -0.91 6.19 -2.36
C TYR A 13 0.29 7.11 -2.25
N ARG A 14 1.42 6.57 -1.82
CA ARG A 14 2.67 7.32 -1.71
C ARG A 14 3.84 6.49 -2.20
N VAL A 15 4.65 7.09 -3.06
CA VAL A 15 5.91 6.51 -3.54
C VAL A 15 7.06 7.17 -2.79
N TYR A 16 7.97 6.34 -2.28
CA TYR A 16 9.21 6.79 -1.68
C TYR A 16 10.40 6.23 -2.46
N GLU A 17 11.38 7.08 -2.74
CA GLU A 17 12.69 6.63 -3.18
C GLU A 17 13.68 6.76 -2.03
N ARG A 18 14.50 5.74 -1.84
CA ARG A 18 15.49 5.71 -0.77
C ARG A 18 16.87 5.36 -1.28
N VAL A 19 17.87 6.05 -0.77
CA VAL A 19 19.30 5.74 -0.93
C VAL A 19 19.91 5.71 0.46
N ALA A 20 20.62 4.62 0.80
CA ALA A 20 21.22 4.43 2.13
C ALA A 20 20.24 4.73 3.30
N ASN A 21 19.02 4.20 3.21
CA ASN A 21 17.90 4.42 4.16
C ASN A 21 17.39 5.87 4.29
N GLN A 22 17.91 6.82 3.51
CA GLN A 22 17.39 8.19 3.47
C GLN A 22 16.38 8.34 2.34
N ILE A 23 15.25 8.99 2.63
CA ILE A 23 14.25 9.32 1.62
C ILE A 23 14.78 10.47 0.77
N ILE A 24 15.01 10.19 -0.51
CA ILE A 24 15.49 11.18 -1.48
C ILE A 24 14.35 11.75 -2.33
N ASN A 25 13.24 11.01 -2.46
CA ASN A 25 12.04 11.48 -3.15
C ASN A 25 10.78 10.96 -2.45
N ARG A 26 9.72 11.77 -2.48
CA ARG A 26 8.38 11.43 -1.99
C ARG A 26 7.34 12.00 -2.94
N HIS A 27 6.49 11.12 -3.47
CA HIS A 27 5.39 11.50 -4.35
C HIS A 27 4.05 11.00 -3.79
N ASP A 28 3.07 11.90 -3.72
CA ASP A 28 1.76 11.66 -3.11
C ASP A 28 0.64 11.64 -4.16
N PHE A 29 -0.19 10.60 -4.13
CA PHE A 29 -1.40 10.45 -4.94
C PHE A 29 -2.61 10.44 -4.01
N LEU A 30 -3.47 11.46 -4.12
CA LEU A 30 -4.66 11.61 -3.29
C LEU A 30 -5.91 11.74 -4.17
N SER A 31 -6.98 11.05 -3.80
CA SER A 31 -8.29 11.23 -4.43
C SER A 31 -9.44 10.91 -3.49
N VAL A 32 -10.51 11.68 -3.62
CA VAL A 32 -11.79 11.42 -2.98
C VAL A 32 -12.67 10.64 -3.95
N GLY A 33 -13.07 9.42 -3.59
CA GLY A 33 -14.06 8.63 -4.35
C GLY A 33 -13.67 8.08 -5.73
N HIS A 34 -12.43 8.29 -6.21
CA HIS A 34 -12.00 7.82 -7.54
C HIS A 34 -10.75 6.91 -7.49
N GLN A 35 -10.84 5.79 -6.78
CA GLN A 35 -9.73 4.83 -6.61
C GLN A 35 -9.09 4.39 -7.94
N GLY A 36 -9.86 3.86 -8.89
CA GLY A 36 -9.30 3.32 -10.13
C GLY A 36 -8.55 4.36 -10.98
N ARG A 37 -9.01 5.63 -10.97
CA ARG A 37 -8.27 6.72 -11.63
C ARG A 37 -6.96 7.03 -10.93
N LEU A 38 -6.94 6.92 -9.59
CA LEU A 38 -5.74 7.14 -8.80
C LEU A 38 -4.72 6.02 -9.01
N GLU A 39 -5.16 4.77 -9.07
CA GLU A 39 -4.34 3.60 -9.37
C GLU A 39 -3.73 3.68 -10.77
N ALA A 40 -4.52 4.08 -11.79
CA ALA A 40 -3.99 4.31 -13.13
C ALA A 40 -2.90 5.40 -13.15
N ARG A 41 -3.09 6.50 -12.42
CA ARG A 41 -2.05 7.56 -12.29
C ARG A 41 -0.79 7.07 -11.58
N LEU A 42 -0.94 6.22 -10.57
CA LEU A 42 0.19 5.60 -9.88
C LEU A 42 0.96 4.68 -10.84
N SER A 43 0.27 3.81 -11.57
CA SER A 43 0.91 2.91 -12.55
C SER A 43 1.66 3.71 -13.62
N ASP A 44 1.01 4.72 -14.22
CA ASP A 44 1.62 5.61 -15.21
C ASP A 44 2.87 6.31 -14.68
N TYR A 45 2.85 6.75 -13.43
CA TYR A 45 4.01 7.36 -12.79
C TYR A 45 5.15 6.34 -12.64
N LEU A 46 4.84 5.14 -12.14
CA LEU A 46 5.85 4.11 -11.94
C LEU A 46 6.52 3.72 -13.27
N ASP A 47 5.73 3.52 -14.33
CA ASP A 47 6.22 3.13 -15.66
C ASP A 47 7.10 4.21 -16.33
N ARG A 48 6.79 5.49 -16.11
CA ARG A 48 7.54 6.61 -16.71
C ARG A 48 8.83 6.92 -15.96
N HIS A 49 8.83 6.75 -14.65
CA HIS A 49 9.93 7.19 -13.79
C HIS A 49 10.91 6.07 -13.42
N TYR A 50 10.51 4.80 -13.55
CA TYR A 50 11.34 3.66 -13.20
C TYR A 50 11.33 2.58 -14.30
N LYS A 51 12.49 1.93 -14.50
CA LYS A 51 12.62 0.79 -15.41
C LYS A 51 12.27 -0.49 -14.65
N LEU A 52 10.98 -0.79 -14.54
CA LEU A 52 10.48 -1.92 -13.74
C LEU A 52 10.27 -3.20 -14.55
N ALA A 53 10.25 -3.12 -15.88
CA ALA A 53 10.15 -4.29 -16.73
C ALA A 53 11.30 -5.29 -16.46
N GLY A 54 10.93 -6.55 -16.20
CA GLY A 54 11.87 -7.62 -15.85
C GLY A 54 12.41 -7.55 -14.41
N GLN A 55 11.95 -6.59 -13.59
CA GLN A 55 12.30 -6.52 -12.17
C GLN A 55 11.32 -7.32 -11.32
N THR A 56 11.78 -7.79 -10.16
CA THR A 56 10.93 -8.33 -9.11
C THR A 56 10.56 -7.23 -8.12
N ILE A 57 9.27 -7.01 -7.91
CA ILE A 57 8.71 -6.07 -6.96
C ILE A 57 8.22 -6.87 -5.75
N PHE A 58 8.79 -6.53 -4.59
CA PHE A 58 8.39 -7.09 -3.30
C PHE A 58 7.26 -6.27 -2.72
N LEU A 59 6.10 -6.90 -2.56
CA LEU A 59 4.92 -6.32 -1.93
C LEU A 59 4.79 -6.88 -0.52
N ALA A 60 4.59 -6.01 0.45
CA ALA A 60 4.38 -6.41 1.84
C ALA A 60 3.16 -5.70 2.44
N SER A 61 2.42 -6.41 3.28
CA SER A 61 1.28 -5.88 4.03
C SER A 61 1.26 -6.46 5.44
N ASP A 62 0.74 -5.67 6.37
CA ASP A 62 0.52 -6.04 7.76
C ASP A 62 -0.78 -6.87 7.96
N ALA A 63 -1.52 -7.14 6.88
CA ALA A 63 -2.81 -7.84 6.87
C ALA A 63 -3.88 -7.24 7.80
N GLY A 64 -3.92 -5.90 7.91
CA GLY A 64 -4.98 -5.21 8.66
C GLY A 64 -6.40 -5.39 8.09
N PRO A 65 -7.43 -4.93 8.80
CA PRO A 65 -8.81 -4.95 8.31
C PRO A 65 -8.94 -4.27 6.95
N GLY A 66 -9.58 -4.94 5.99
CA GLY A 66 -9.70 -4.45 4.60
C GLY A 66 -8.52 -4.85 3.69
N TYR A 67 -7.60 -5.69 4.18
CA TYR A 67 -6.52 -6.26 3.39
C TYR A 67 -7.04 -7.17 2.26
N GLU A 68 -6.60 -6.89 1.03
CA GLU A 68 -6.96 -7.65 -0.16
C GLU A 68 -5.71 -7.88 -1.03
N PRO A 69 -5.10 -9.09 -1.01
CA PRO A 69 -3.86 -9.38 -1.72
C PRO A 69 -3.94 -9.09 -3.22
N ALA A 70 -5.09 -9.41 -3.84
CA ALA A 70 -5.32 -9.20 -5.26
C ALA A 70 -5.19 -7.72 -5.66
N LYS A 71 -5.63 -6.81 -4.79
CA LYS A 71 -5.51 -5.35 -5.01
C LYS A 71 -4.08 -4.84 -4.91
N LEU A 72 -3.24 -5.47 -4.08
CA LEU A 72 -1.82 -5.11 -4.03
C LEU A 72 -1.10 -5.60 -5.28
N LEU A 73 -1.38 -6.84 -5.70
CA LEU A 73 -0.82 -7.39 -6.92
C LEU A 73 -1.26 -6.62 -8.17
N SER A 74 -2.47 -6.05 -8.20
CA SER A 74 -2.90 -5.21 -9.32
C SER A 74 -2.17 -3.88 -9.43
N LEU A 75 -1.38 -3.47 -8.42
CA LEU A 75 -0.51 -2.29 -8.50
C LEU A 75 0.85 -2.59 -9.12
N VAL A 76 1.16 -3.87 -9.38
CA VAL A 76 2.41 -4.27 -10.04
C VAL A 76 2.37 -3.78 -11.49
N PRO A 77 3.32 -2.92 -11.90
CA PRO A 77 3.34 -2.39 -13.26
C PRO A 77 3.56 -3.47 -14.31
N GLN A 78 3.13 -3.19 -15.53
CA GLN A 78 3.14 -4.18 -16.60
C GLN A 78 4.57 -4.65 -16.91
N GLY A 79 4.77 -5.96 -16.93
CA GLY A 79 6.08 -6.56 -17.24
C GLY A 79 7.04 -6.65 -16.05
N ALA A 80 6.64 -6.17 -14.85
CA ALA A 80 7.31 -6.52 -13.61
C ALA A 80 6.77 -7.84 -13.05
N HIS A 81 7.61 -8.57 -12.32
CA HIS A 81 7.18 -9.72 -11.53
C HIS A 81 6.80 -9.25 -10.11
N GLY A 82 5.61 -9.61 -9.63
CA GLY A 82 5.18 -9.29 -8.28
C GLY A 82 5.32 -10.48 -7.35
N GLU A 83 6.12 -10.32 -6.30
CA GLU A 83 6.16 -11.28 -5.19
C GLU A 83 5.54 -10.65 -3.95
N TYR A 84 4.60 -11.36 -3.34
CA TYR A 84 3.89 -10.88 -2.17
C TYR A 84 4.31 -11.64 -0.91
N PHE A 85 4.57 -10.90 0.17
CA PHE A 85 4.91 -11.42 1.47
C PHE A 85 4.00 -10.80 2.54
N LEU A 86 3.54 -11.63 3.48
CA LEU A 86 2.98 -11.12 4.72
C LEU A 86 4.11 -10.57 5.58
N ASP A 87 3.98 -9.32 6.01
CA ASP A 87 4.96 -8.73 6.92
C ASP A 87 4.90 -9.47 8.25
N ARG A 88 5.89 -10.34 8.46
CA ARG A 88 5.99 -11.19 9.64
C ARG A 88 6.11 -10.37 10.93
N TYR A 89 6.75 -9.20 10.88
CA TYR A 89 6.95 -8.36 12.06
C TYR A 89 5.60 -7.83 12.58
N HIS A 90 4.79 -7.25 11.70
CA HIS A 90 3.48 -6.75 12.07
C HIS A 90 2.47 -7.87 12.33
N CYS A 91 2.59 -9.01 11.65
CA CYS A 91 1.77 -10.19 11.93
C CYS A 91 2.03 -10.74 13.34
N LEU A 92 3.30 -10.90 13.75
CA LEU A 92 3.68 -11.35 15.09
C LEU A 92 3.24 -10.37 16.17
N GLN A 93 3.46 -9.05 15.98
CA GLN A 93 2.94 -8.03 16.91
C GLN A 93 1.41 -8.09 17.06
N LYS A 94 0.66 -8.29 15.97
CA LYS A 94 -0.80 -8.43 16.04
C LYS A 94 -1.23 -9.70 16.77
N ILE A 95 -0.54 -10.82 16.56
CA ILE A 95 -0.79 -12.07 17.28
C ILE A 95 -0.50 -11.87 18.77
N GLU A 96 0.65 -11.27 19.14
CA GLU A 96 0.99 -10.96 20.53
C GLU A 96 -0.03 -10.03 21.18
N HIS A 97 -0.45 -8.95 20.50
CA HIS A 97 -1.47 -8.05 21.02
C HIS A 97 -2.86 -8.68 21.13
N THR A 98 -3.21 -9.63 20.27
CA THR A 98 -4.53 -10.27 20.26
C THR A 98 -4.60 -11.42 21.27
N LEU A 99 -3.58 -12.27 21.31
CA LEU A 99 -3.51 -13.43 22.21
C LEU A 99 -2.97 -13.06 23.60
N GLY A 100 -2.11 -12.05 23.71
CA GLY A 100 -1.61 -11.55 25.00
C GLY A 100 -2.69 -10.87 25.84
N ARG A 101 -3.75 -10.35 25.21
CA ARG A 101 -4.93 -9.77 25.89
C ARG A 101 -5.91 -10.81 26.45
N HIS A 102 -5.75 -12.10 26.13
CA HIS A 102 -6.60 -13.17 26.67
C HIS A 102 -6.10 -13.74 28.01
N ASN A 103 -4.97 -13.25 28.53
CA ASN A 103 -4.39 -13.68 29.80
C ASN A 103 -4.52 -12.62 30.93
N GLU A 104 -5.36 -11.60 30.74
CA GLU A 104 -5.80 -10.65 31.78
C GLU A 104 -7.31 -10.78 31.99
#